data_AF-A0A6N7L224-F1
#
_entry.id   AF-A0A6N7L224-F1
#
_cell.length_a   1.000
_cell.length_b   1.000
_cell.length_c   1.000
_cell.angle_alpha   90.00
_cell.angle_beta   90.00
_cell.angle_gamma   90.00
#
_symmetry.space_group_name_H-M   'P 1'
#
loop_
_entity.id
_entity.type
_entity.pdbx_description
1 polymer ?
#
loop_
_entity_poly.entity_id
_entity_poly.type
_entity_poly.pdbx_seq_one_letter_code
_entity_poly.pdbx_strand_id
1 'polypeptide(L)' 'MAHAQLPAGRLHGYGVRWDSDARCYRVRNEITGEWLHTSPGELASFSSFCAAFSAWRGFEVHPRLGE' A
#
# COMPACT_ATOMS: atom_id res chain seq x y z
N MET A 1 22.50 -5.19 0.24
CA MET A 1 21.27 -4.88 -0.52
C MET A 1 20.12 -5.06 0.46
N ALA A 2 19.51 -3.96 0.92
CA ALA A 2 18.49 -4.02 1.97
C ALA A 2 17.19 -4.59 1.39
N HIS A 3 16.94 -5.87 1.66
CA HIS A 3 15.63 -6.48 1.44
C HIS A 3 14.66 -5.86 2.44
N ALA A 4 13.88 -4.88 2.00
CA ALA A 4 12.65 -4.52 2.70
C ALA A 4 11.69 -5.71 2.55
N GLN A 5 11.87 -6.70 3.42
CA GLN A 5 11.02 -7.87 3.53
C GLN A 5 9.70 -7.39 4.14
N LEU A 6 8.77 -6.96 3.29
CA LEU A 6 7.38 -6.80 3.71
C LEU A 6 6.91 -8.18 4.21
N PRO A 7 6.35 -8.28 5.43
CA PRO A 7 5.93 -9.55 5.97
C PRO A 7 4.90 -10.18 5.03
N ALA A 8 5.18 -11.41 4.61
CA ALA A 8 4.41 -12.21 3.65
C ALA A 8 3.07 -12.72 4.22
N GLY A 9 2.36 -11.90 4.98
CA GLY A 9 1.04 -12.20 5.51
C GLY A 9 0.17 -10.97 5.29
N ARG A 10 -0.87 -11.13 4.47
CA ARG A 10 -2.09 -10.31 4.41
C ARG A 10 -1.93 -8.86 4.87
N LEU A 11 -2.20 -7.91 3.97
CA LEU A 11 -2.43 -6.50 4.29
C LEU A 11 -3.70 -6.29 5.16
N HIS A 12 -3.82 -7.02 6.28
CA HIS A 12 -4.86 -6.87 7.29
C HIS A 12 -4.72 -5.49 7.93
N GLY A 13 -5.83 -4.76 7.94
CA GLY A 13 -5.88 -3.43 8.52
C GLY A 13 -5.33 -2.33 7.62
N TYR A 14 -5.06 -2.57 6.33
CA TYR A 14 -4.76 -1.47 5.41
C TYR A 14 -6.04 -0.73 5.02
N GLY A 15 -5.99 0.60 5.06
CA GLY A 15 -7.09 1.49 4.70
C GLY A 15 -6.63 2.64 3.80
N VAL A 16 -7.53 3.10 2.93
CA VAL A 16 -7.29 4.30 2.11
C VAL A 16 -7.39 5.54 2.99
N ARG A 17 -6.40 6.41 2.89
CA ARG A 17 -6.31 7.70 3.58
C ARG A 17 -6.03 8.81 2.59
N TRP A 18 -6.64 9.96 2.82
CA TRP A 18 -6.33 11.17 2.07
C TRP A 18 -5.10 11.84 2.68
N ASP A 19 -4.11 12.11 1.84
CA ASP A 19 -2.90 12.86 2.17
C ASP A 19 -3.09 14.30 1.67
N SER A 20 -3.23 15.25 2.60
CA SER A 20 -3.50 16.66 2.28
C SER A 20 -2.29 17.37 1.68
N ASP A 21 -1.07 17.02 2.10
CA ASP A 21 0.18 17.60 1.61
C ASP A 21 0.44 17.23 0.15
N ALA A 22 0.31 15.95 -0.18
CA ALA A 22 0.48 15.45 -1.54
C ALA A 22 -0.80 15.53 -2.38
N ARG A 23 -1.93 15.95 -1.78
CA ARG A 23 -3.26 16.03 -2.41
C ARG A 23 -3.62 14.74 -3.15
N CYS A 24 -3.36 13.60 -2.52
CA CYS A 24 -3.58 12.28 -3.11
C CYS A 24 -4.12 11.28 -2.09
N TYR A 25 -4.68 10.18 -2.57
CA TYR A 25 -5.02 9.04 -1.75
C TYR A 25 -3.81 8.12 -1.60
N ARG A 26 -3.59 7.64 -0.39
CA ARG A 26 -2.53 6.69 -0.04
C ARG A 26 -3.15 5.54 0.75
N VAL A 27 -2.48 4.40 0.77
CA VAL A 27 -2.94 3.24 1.54
C VAL A 27 -2.01 3.08 2.74
N ARG A 28 -2.58 3.02 3.94
CA ARG A 28 -1.83 2.87 5.20
C ARG A 28 -2.31 1.66 5.97
N ASN A 29 -1.37 0.89 6.52
CA ASN A 29 -1.67 -0.09 7.55
C ASN A 29 -2.07 0.64 8.84
N GLU A 30 -3.29 0.40 9.33
CA GLU A 30 -3.77 0.95 10.59
C GLU A 30 -3.21 0.22 11.81
N ILE A 31 -2.71 -1.01 11.63
CA ILE A 31 -2.10 -1.83 12.68
C ILE A 31 -0.63 -1.45 12.86
N THR A 32 0.15 -1.44 11.79
CA THR A 32 1.60 -1.14 11.85
C THR A 32 1.93 0.33 11.62
N GLY A 33 0.99 1.11 11.10
CA GLY A 33 1.23 2.50 10.71
C GLY A 33 2.01 2.67 9.40
N GLU A 34 2.39 1.59 8.74
CA GLU A 34 3.18 1.59 7.50
C GLU A 34 2.37 2.06 6.30
N TRP A 35 3.05 2.69 5.33
CA TRP A 35 2.42 3.10 4.08
C TRP A 35 2.67 2.07 2.99
N LEU A 36 1.74 1.97 2.05
CA LEU A 36 1.93 1.17 0.85
C LEU A 36 2.96 1.83 -0.06
N HIS A 37 3.90 1.03 -0.55
CA HIS A 37 4.93 1.46 -1.49
C HIS A 37 4.71 0.81 -2.86
N THR A 38 4.79 1.58 -3.95
CA THR A 38 4.78 1.06 -5.34
C THR A 38 6.12 0.43 -5.68
N SER A 39 7.20 1.04 -5.20
CA SER A 39 8.59 0.66 -5.41
C SER A 39 9.39 0.89 -4.12
N PRO A 40 10.57 0.27 -3.94
CA PRO A 40 11.40 0.49 -2.76
C PRO A 40 11.70 1.99 -2.56
N GLY A 41 11.16 2.57 -1.49
CA GLY A 41 11.31 4.00 -1.18
C GLY A 41 10.28 4.94 -1.82
N GLU A 42 9.38 4.45 -2.69
CA GLU A 42 8.34 5.26 -3.32
C GLU A 42 6.96 4.93 -2.76
N LEU A 43 6.28 5.93 -2.20
CA LEU A 43 4.94 5.79 -1.63
C LEU A 43 3.89 5.71 -2.74
N ALA A 44 3.01 4.71 -2.63
CA ALA A 44 1.88 4.54 -3.52
C ALA A 44 0.92 5.73 -3.38
N SER A 45 0.78 6.49 -4.45
CA SER A 45 -0.03 7.71 -4.51
C SER A 45 -1.09 7.55 -5.59
N PHE A 46 -2.34 7.85 -5.27
CA PHE A 46 -3.47 7.64 -6.17
C PHE A 46 -4.32 8.91 -6.26
N SER A 47 -4.72 9.30 -7.47
CA SER A 47 -5.55 10.48 -7.67
C SER A 47 -7.03 10.27 -7.33
N SER A 48 -7.45 9.02 -7.06
CA SER A 48 -8.83 8.66 -6.76
C SER A 48 -8.90 7.61 -5.66
N PHE A 49 -9.92 7.72 -4.80
CA PHE A 49 -10.22 6.74 -3.77
C PHE A 49 -10.40 5.34 -4.35
N CYS A 50 -11.16 5.22 -5.46
CA CYS A 50 -11.40 3.92 -6.10
C CYS A 50 -10.11 3.29 -6.62
N ALA A 51 -9.17 4.09 -7.14
CA ALA A 51 -7.87 3.59 -7.60
C ALA A 51 -7.04 3.08 -6.42
N ALA A 52 -7.00 3.83 -5.31
CA ALA A 52 -6.31 3.41 -4.08
C ALA A 52 -6.93 2.14 -3.47
N PHE A 53 -8.26 2.06 -3.46
CA PHE A 53 -9.02 0.92 -2.93
C PHE A 53 -8.82 -0.33 -3.77
N SER A 54 -8.88 -0.21 -5.10
CA SER A 54 -8.59 -1.32 -6.02
C SER A 54 -7.15 -1.79 -5.93
N ALA A 55 -6.18 -0.87 -5.77
CA ALA A 55 -4.79 -1.24 -5.53
C ALA A 55 -4.64 -2.02 -4.22
N TRP A 56 -5.20 -1.51 -3.12
CA TRP A 56 -5.25 -2.21 -1.83
C TRP A 56 -5.85 -3.62 -1.96
N ARG A 57 -7.01 -3.77 -2.62
CA ARG A 57 -7.65 -5.07 -2.86
C ARG A 57 -6.85 -5.98 -3.78
N GLY A 58 -6.18 -5.43 -4.80
CA GLY A 58 -5.33 -6.18 -5.70
C GLY A 58 -4.11 -6.80 -5.00
N PHE A 59 -3.50 -6.06 -4.06
CA PHE A 59 -2.43 -6.59 -3.21
C PHE A 59 -2.93 -7.61 -2.17
N GLU A 60 -4.18 -7.50 -1.70
CA GLU A 60 -4.80 -8.50 -0.79
C GLU A 60 -5.01 -9.86 -1.48
N VAL A 61 -5.33 -9.86 -2.77
CA VAL A 61 -5.61 -11.08 -3.55
C VAL A 61 -4.35 -11.70 -4.16
N HIS A 62 -3.34 -10.88 -4.46
CA HIS A 62 -2.06 -11.35 -4.98
C HIS A 62 -0.91 -10.91 -4.06
N PRO A 63 -0.60 -11.66 -2.99
CA PRO A 63 0.79 -11.71 -2.58
C PRO A 63 1.53 -12.17 -3.83
N ARG A 64 2.40 -11.33 -4.39
CA ARG A 64 3.23 -11.73 -5.55
C ARG A 64 3.89 -13.05 -5.21
N LEU A 65 3.34 -14.14 -5.75
CA LEU A 65 4.02 -15.41 -5.87
C LEU A 65 5.15 -15.07 -6.85
N GLY A 66 6.36 -14.90 -6.29
CA GLY A 66 7.53 -14.60 -7.09
C GLY A 66 7.73 -15.72 -8.10
N GLU A 67 7.78 -15.34 -9.37
CA GLU A 67 8.77 -15.88 -10.30
C GLU A 67 9.86 -14.83 -10.49
#